data_AF-A0A2G0Q4R3-F1
#
_entry.id   AF-A0A2G0Q4R3-F1
#
_cell.length_a   1.000
_cell.length_b   1.000
_cell.length_c   1.000
_cell.angle_alpha   90.00
_cell.angle_beta   90.00
_cell.angle_gamma   90.00
#
_symmetry.space_group_name_H-M   'P 1'
#
loop_
_entity.id
_entity.type
_entity.pdbx_description
1 polymer ?
#
loop_
_entity_poly.entity_id
_entity_poly.type
_entity_poly.pdbx_seq_one_letter_code
_entity_poly.pdbx_strand_id
1 'polypeptide(L)'
;MYGGISAKDAADFERAFGFIPEEYDIEVWPDVWDSYLTFNAMRTQWRVGMNGATGLDYSPLNQVMDYLNIKDRATVFNDIRVMEVKALELMHKK
;
A
#
# COMPACT_ATOMS: atom_id res chain seq x y z
N MET A 1 -42.38 -6.80 -17.13
CA MET A 1 -41.98 -5.81 -16.12
C MET A 1 -41.06 -6.50 -15.12
N TYR A 2 -39.76 -6.47 -15.37
CA TYR A 2 -38.71 -6.44 -14.35
C TYR A 2 -37.67 -5.50 -14.92
N GLY A 3 -37.78 -4.22 -14.56
CA GLY A 3 -36.81 -3.20 -14.98
C GLY A 3 -35.47 -3.59 -14.39
N GLY A 4 -34.53 -3.97 -15.25
CA GLY A 4 -33.14 -4.12 -14.85
C GLY A 4 -32.67 -2.80 -14.25
N ILE A 5 -31.96 -2.88 -13.14
CA ILE A 5 -31.21 -1.77 -12.54
C ILE A 5 -30.48 -1.07 -13.68
N SER A 6 -30.72 0.23 -13.87
CA SER A 6 -30.00 0.97 -14.90
C SER A 6 -28.50 0.98 -14.53
N ALA A 7 -27.61 1.12 -15.50
CA ALA A 7 -26.17 1.20 -15.20
C ALA A 7 -25.83 2.30 -14.18
N LYS A 8 -26.65 3.35 -14.12
CA LYS A 8 -26.58 4.41 -13.11
C LYS A 8 -26.97 3.92 -11.71
N ASP A 9 -28.06 3.16 -11.61
CA ASP A 9 -28.54 2.61 -10.34
C ASP A 9 -27.55 1.57 -9.76
N ALA A 10 -26.84 0.83 -10.62
CA ALA A 10 -25.78 -0.09 -10.20
C ALA A 10 -24.57 0.67 -9.64
N ALA A 11 -24.11 1.71 -10.33
CA ALA A 11 -23.01 2.55 -9.88
C ALA A 11 -23.36 3.33 -8.59
N ASP A 12 -24.59 3.81 -8.46
CA ASP A 12 -25.09 4.49 -7.27
C ASP A 12 -25.21 3.50 -6.09
N PHE A 13 -25.61 2.25 -6.34
CA PHE A 13 -25.60 1.18 -5.34
C PHE A 13 -24.18 0.83 -4.89
N GLU A 14 -23.27 0.59 -5.83
CA GLU A 14 -21.84 0.34 -5.55
C GLU A 14 -21.25 1.46 -4.69
N ARG A 15 -21.48 2.72 -5.06
CA ARG A 15 -21.02 3.89 -4.30
C ARG A 15 -21.65 3.98 -2.91
N ALA A 16 -22.94 3.70 -2.77
CA ALA A 16 -23.65 3.74 -1.49
C ALA A 16 -23.18 2.64 -0.52
N PHE A 17 -22.74 1.50 -1.04
CA PHE A 17 -22.20 0.37 -0.27
C PHE A 17 -20.66 0.37 -0.17
N GLY A 18 -19.99 1.39 -0.70
CA GLY A 18 -18.55 1.61 -0.52
C GLY A 18 -17.65 0.94 -1.54
N PHE A 19 -18.20 0.40 -2.63
CA PHE A 19 -17.42 -0.04 -3.79
C PHE A 19 -17.07 1.19 -4.62
N ILE A 20 -15.83 1.66 -4.49
CA ILE A 20 -15.32 2.81 -5.24
C ILE A 20 -14.77 2.25 -6.57
N PRO A 21 -15.30 2.64 -7.74
CA PRO A 21 -14.91 2.07 -9.05
C PRO A 21 -13.44 2.25 -9.43
N GLU A 22 -12.66 2.96 -8.62
CA GLU A 22 -11.26 3.34 -8.88
C GLU A 22 -10.24 2.51 -8.09
N GLU A 23 -10.67 1.49 -7.33
CA GLU A 23 -9.73 0.49 -6.81
C GLU A 23 -9.28 -0.42 -7.96
N TYR A 24 -8.09 -0.16 -8.49
CA TYR A 24 -7.41 -1.12 -9.34
C TYR A 24 -7.05 -2.35 -8.49
N ASP A 25 -7.54 -3.52 -8.89
CA ASP A 25 -7.01 -4.79 -8.40
C ASP A 25 -5.56 -4.93 -8.89
N ILE A 26 -4.61 -4.64 -8.00
CA ILE A 26 -3.18 -4.82 -8.28
C ILE A 26 -2.79 -6.21 -7.82
N GLU A 27 -2.42 -7.07 -8.76
CA GLU A 27 -1.83 -8.37 -8.46
C GLU A 27 -0.43 -8.17 -7.86
N VAL A 28 -0.20 -8.82 -6.72
CA VAL A 28 1.11 -8.89 -6.06
C VAL A 28 1.55 -10.34 -6.05
N TRP A 29 2.77 -10.58 -6.56
CA TRP A 29 3.31 -11.94 -6.64
C TRP A 29 3.52 -12.53 -5.23
N PRO A 30 3.28 -13.85 -5.03
CA PRO A 30 3.38 -14.48 -3.71
C PRO A 30 4.75 -14.39 -3.03
N ASP A 31 5.83 -14.27 -3.82
CA ASP A 31 7.22 -14.18 -3.35
C ASP A 31 7.54 -12.84 -2.69
N VAL A 32 6.89 -11.75 -3.12
CA VAL A 32 7.06 -10.40 -2.56
C VAL A 32 5.93 -10.02 -1.60
N TRP A 33 5.02 -10.96 -1.30
CA TRP A 33 3.83 -10.68 -0.49
C TRP A 33 4.16 -10.17 0.92
N ASP A 34 5.12 -10.82 1.59
CA ASP A 34 5.61 -10.41 2.91
C ASP A 34 6.24 -9.01 2.90
N SER A 35 6.98 -8.69 1.83
CA SER A 35 7.58 -7.37 1.61
C SER A 35 6.51 -6.30 1.39
N TYR A 36 5.49 -6.59 0.57
CA TYR A 36 4.35 -5.71 0.35
C TYR A 36 3.57 -5.45 1.64
N LEU A 37 3.22 -6.50 2.40
CA LEU A 37 2.50 -6.35 3.66
C LEU A 37 3.28 -5.49 4.65
N THR A 38 4.60 -5.71 4.75
CA THR A 38 5.47 -4.93 5.62
C THR A 38 5.54 -3.46 5.17
N PHE A 39 5.68 -3.21 3.87
CA PHE A 39 5.70 -1.84 3.33
C PHE A 39 4.38 -1.12 3.56
N ASN A 40 3.25 -1.81 3.30
CA ASN A 40 1.91 -1.28 3.49
C ASN A 40 1.64 -0.96 4.98
N ALA A 41 2.10 -1.80 5.91
CA ALA A 41 2.02 -1.52 7.35
C ALA A 41 2.87 -0.30 7.76
N MET A 42 3.97 -0.03 7.05
CA MET A 42 4.87 1.10 7.28
C MET A 42 4.50 2.36 6.48
N ARG A 43 3.44 2.32 5.64
CA ARG A 43 3.18 3.33 4.59
C ARG A 43 3.05 4.77 5.08
N THR A 44 2.70 4.98 6.35
CA THR A 44 2.54 6.31 6.97
C THR A 44 3.78 6.77 7.72
N GLN A 45 4.75 5.89 7.95
CA GLN A 45 5.90 6.12 8.83
C GLN A 45 7.05 6.78 8.09
N TRP A 46 6.83 8.01 7.64
CA TRP A 46 7.84 8.82 6.98
C TRP A 46 8.49 9.80 7.96
N ARG A 47 9.81 9.90 7.89
CA ARG A 47 10.53 11.07 8.39
C ARG A 47 10.33 12.20 7.40
N VAL A 48 9.90 13.35 7.91
CA VAL A 48 9.54 14.53 7.11
C VAL A 48 10.45 15.69 7.47
N GLY A 49 11.03 16.33 6.45
CA GLY A 49 11.81 17.55 6.56
C GLY A 49 11.14 18.74 5.87
N MET A 50 11.90 19.82 5.67
CA MET A 50 11.40 21.07 5.08
C MET A 50 10.80 20.91 3.67
N ASN A 51 11.19 19.86 2.94
CA ASN A 51 10.75 19.59 1.56
C ASN A 51 9.94 18.29 1.43
N GLY A 52 9.26 17.85 2.50
CA GLY A 52 8.45 16.64 2.48
C GLY A 52 9.17 15.40 3.01
N ALA A 53 8.71 14.21 2.61
CA ALA A 53 9.23 12.94 3.08
C ALA A 53 10.69 12.73 2.64
N THR A 54 11.57 12.40 3.57
CA THR A 54 13.01 12.18 3.29
C THR A 54 13.44 10.72 3.36
N GLY A 55 12.62 9.88 4.01
CA GLY A 55 12.86 8.44 4.17
C GLY A 55 11.87 7.83 5.14
N LEU A 56 11.71 6.52 5.10
CA LEU A 56 10.93 5.75 6.07
C LEU A 56 11.63 5.76 7.43
N ASP A 57 10.84 5.76 8.49
CA ASP A 57 11.35 5.53 9.83
C ASP A 57 11.54 4.03 10.06
N TYR A 58 12.79 3.60 10.21
CA TYR A 58 13.14 2.19 10.42
C TYR A 58 13.00 1.74 11.88
N SER A 59 12.80 2.67 12.82
CA SER A 59 12.65 2.35 14.25
C SER A 59 11.55 1.32 14.55
N PRO A 60 10.32 1.43 14.00
CA PRO A 60 9.28 0.42 14.20
C PRO A 60 9.39 -0.82 13.31
N LEU A 61 10.31 -0.86 12.33
CA LEU A 61 10.31 -1.90 11.29
C LEU A 61 10.40 -3.33 11.86
N ASN A 62 11.30 -3.56 12.82
CA ASN A 62 11.44 -4.88 13.44
C ASN A 62 10.18 -5.32 14.18
N GLN A 63 9.51 -4.40 14.88
CA GLN A 63 8.27 -4.69 15.60
C GLN A 63 7.11 -4.97 14.63
N VAL A 64 7.06 -4.28 13.49
CA VAL A 64 6.11 -4.59 12.42
C VAL A 64 6.38 -5.98 11.84
N MET A 65 7.63 -6.33 11.57
CA MET A 65 8.01 -7.67 11.11
C MET A 65 7.65 -8.76 12.14
N ASP A 66 7.73 -8.46 13.43
CA ASP A 66 7.29 -9.36 14.50
C ASP A 66 5.76 -9.58 14.43
N TYR A 67 4.96 -8.52 14.31
CA TYR A 67 3.50 -8.60 14.22
C TYR A 67 3.00 -9.33 12.98
N LEU A 68 3.72 -9.21 11.86
CA LEU A 68 3.41 -9.91 10.62
C LEU A 68 4.04 -11.32 10.56
N ASN A 69 4.75 -11.75 11.60
CA ASN A 69 5.39 -13.05 11.69
C ASN A 69 6.37 -13.34 10.53
N ILE A 70 7.06 -12.31 10.05
CA ILE A 70 8.01 -12.39 8.94
C ILE A 70 9.17 -13.31 9.30
N LYS A 71 9.41 -14.31 8.43
CA LYS A 71 10.51 -15.28 8.59
C LYS A 71 11.77 -14.82 7.89
N ASP A 72 11.67 -14.45 6.62
CA ASP A 72 12.80 -13.95 5.84
C ASP A 72 12.96 -12.43 5.95
N ARG A 73 13.43 -11.99 7.12
CA ARG A 73 13.63 -10.56 7.40
C ARG A 73 14.69 -9.92 6.52
N ALA A 74 15.68 -10.69 6.06
CA ALA A 74 16.76 -10.17 5.24
C ALA A 74 16.25 -9.77 3.86
N THR A 75 15.44 -10.63 3.24
CA THR A 75 14.78 -10.31 1.96
C THR A 75 13.83 -9.14 2.12
N VAL A 76 12.92 -9.18 3.10
CA VAL A 76 11.97 -8.08 3.34
C VAL A 76 12.70 -6.76 3.60
N PHE A 77 13.77 -6.74 4.40
CA PHE A 77 14.53 -5.52 4.65
C PHE A 77 15.12 -4.93 3.36
N ASN A 78 15.67 -5.76 2.48
CA ASN A 78 16.21 -5.30 1.21
C ASN A 78 15.09 -4.76 0.29
N ASP A 79 13.97 -5.46 0.20
CA ASP A 79 12.83 -5.04 -0.62
C ASP A 79 12.25 -3.71 -0.15
N ILE A 80 12.13 -3.50 1.16
CA ILE A 80 11.66 -2.23 1.75
C ILE A 80 12.54 -1.06 1.30
N ARG A 81 13.87 -1.24 1.21
CA ARG A 81 14.78 -0.18 0.72
C ARG A 81 14.52 0.15 -0.74
N VAL A 82 14.23 -0.85 -1.58
CA VAL A 82 13.90 -0.65 -2.99
C VAL A 82 12.56 0.10 -3.11
N MET A 83 11.55 -0.33 -2.36
CA MET A 83 10.22 0.30 -2.34
C MET A 83 10.28 1.75 -1.80
N GLU A 84 11.08 2.01 -0.76
CA GLU A 84 11.31 3.36 -0.22
C GLU A 84 11.86 4.31 -1.28
N VAL A 85 12.94 3.92 -1.96
CA VAL A 85 13.55 4.73 -3.03
C VAL A 85 12.50 5.06 -4.07
N LYS A 86 11.70 4.07 -4.50
CA LYS A 86 10.68 4.29 -5.52
C LYS A 86 9.55 5.20 -5.05
N ALA A 87 9.12 5.03 -3.80
CA ALA A 87 8.11 5.87 -3.19
C ALA A 87 8.58 7.33 -3.08
N LEU A 88 9.82 7.57 -2.65
CA LEU A 88 10.40 8.92 -2.62
C LEU A 88 10.50 9.55 -4.02
N GLU A 89 10.90 8.79 -5.04
CA GLU A 89 10.89 9.28 -6.43
C GLU A 89 9.48 9.73 -6.86
N LEU A 90 8.45 8.94 -6.54
CA LEU A 90 7.06 9.25 -6.89
C LEU A 90 6.52 10.44 -6.09
N MET A 91 6.82 10.53 -4.80
CA MET A 91 6.40 11.64 -3.92
C MET A 91 7.05 12.97 -4.30
N HIS A 92 8.29 12.93 -4.81
CA HIS A 92 9.01 14.13 -5.25
C HIS A 92 8.79 14.47 -6.73
N LYS A 93 8.11 13.61 -7.48
CA LYS A 93 7.75 13.88 -8.87
C LYS A 93 6.71 15.01 -8.90
N LYS A 94 7.04 16.10 -9.60
CA LYS A 94 6.13 17.22 -9.85
C LYS A 94 5.21 16.93 -11.02
#